data_AF-A0A1Y2ATB6-F1
#
_entry.id   AF-A0A1Y2ATB6-F1
#
_cell.length_a   1.000
_cell.length_b   1.000
_cell.length_c   1.000
_cell.angle_alpha   90.00
_cell.angle_beta   90.00
_cell.angle_gamma   90.00
#
_symmetry.space_group_name_H-M   'P 1'
#
loop_
_entity.id
_entity.type
_entity.pdbx_description
1 polymer ?
#
loop_
_entity_poly.entity_id
_entity_poly.type
_entity_poly.pdbx_seq_one_letter_code
_entity_poly.pdbx_strand_id
1 'polypeptide(L)'
;MLPGTSTTPSASTRGDRPTPKVACQACRSHKAKCDGLLSNTCSRCLRSNIECVYLEHRRGRKVGSKSKTKLSARRRRPAERGGTDQLSFSPVPSRTSQLRPRSESVSSGVRSPMPTEDTTEVILVGPNTQGVPNGRRSEDEPSISGETQHGWTDPVSASIMPLGIAKELISFYYSHQNFLVCVCDPVLYDFTTLRSKSAFLFTSCLVCATKRHRQQYHEACLLLQKQQCYKHFELNTTDIETLLALTLMTHWKVQDDQRSLTLLSWAISMGLSLGLDETDSPELLVAGERAVRQARAGQRAWMISTYMTSLTQRIGLCPGTSSTIRRCESFHDHPLALAGDAYLAAWCQIRVIGNNAKTHIREGVTNGRPDHSVVLRLIDAEISRWLAHWTTELSGERFKLYRPMVKILGLHIQLELRSSVEIDDNPANVFVVSEQYWGALNCLEAVLEARGVLRFVRDMGCMITSYASAKLVEVVCKTSLLGSPAQLQAYKLVCDVARVYQTLSHSQIDLASVQARHLFDLARGLET
;
A
#
# COMPACT_ATOMS: atom_id res chain seq x y z
N MET A 1 -23.06 43.35 -57.30
CA MET A 1 -21.95 44.05 -56.62
C MET A 1 -20.70 43.20 -56.71
N LEU A 2 -19.53 43.79 -56.95
CA LEU A 2 -18.26 43.08 -57.18
C LEU A 2 -17.54 42.75 -55.85
N PRO A 3 -16.64 41.74 -55.83
CA PRO A 3 -16.21 41.08 -54.59
C PRO A 3 -15.06 41.79 -53.87
N GLY A 4 -15.05 41.69 -52.54
CA GLY A 4 -13.95 42.16 -51.70
C GLY A 4 -12.86 41.09 -51.53
N THR A 5 -11.63 41.42 -51.87
CA THR A 5 -10.43 40.62 -51.58
C THR A 5 -9.91 40.92 -50.18
N SER A 6 -9.70 39.90 -49.34
CA SER A 6 -8.88 40.01 -48.13
C SER A 6 -7.82 38.91 -48.11
N THR A 7 -6.55 39.35 -48.05
CA THR A 7 -5.36 38.50 -48.09
C THR A 7 -4.99 37.99 -46.70
N THR A 8 -4.90 36.67 -46.54
CA THR A 8 -4.34 36.03 -45.35
C THR A 8 -2.80 35.97 -45.44
N PRO A 9 -2.06 36.27 -44.37
CA PRO A 9 -0.61 36.12 -44.36
C PRO A 9 -0.21 34.66 -44.14
N SER A 10 0.64 34.13 -45.02
CA SER A 10 1.10 32.74 -45.00
C SER A 10 1.86 32.37 -43.72
N ALA A 11 1.57 31.20 -43.17
CA ALA A 11 2.33 30.63 -42.07
C ALA A 11 3.78 30.32 -42.51
N SER A 12 4.77 30.90 -41.81
CA SER A 12 6.18 30.60 -42.07
C SER A 12 6.63 29.37 -41.26
N THR A 13 7.11 28.36 -41.97
CA THR A 13 7.72 27.15 -41.40
C THR A 13 9.03 27.51 -40.70
N ARG A 14 9.02 27.53 -39.36
CA ARG A 14 10.23 27.66 -38.56
C ARG A 14 10.72 26.28 -38.13
N GLY A 15 11.82 25.86 -38.74
CA GLY A 15 12.47 24.57 -38.45
C GLY A 15 12.91 24.46 -37.00
N ASP A 16 12.80 23.24 -36.48
CA ASP A 16 13.12 22.86 -35.11
C ASP A 16 14.59 23.19 -34.79
N ARG A 17 14.82 24.00 -33.75
CA ARG A 17 16.15 24.33 -33.23
C ARG A 17 16.14 24.11 -31.71
N PRO A 18 17.16 23.44 -31.15
CA PRO A 18 17.14 23.02 -29.75
C PRO A 18 17.15 24.22 -28.81
N THR A 19 16.06 24.39 -28.07
CA THR A 19 16.00 25.35 -26.95
C THR A 19 16.75 24.80 -25.73
N PRO A 20 17.58 25.60 -25.04
CA PRO A 20 18.28 25.13 -23.86
C PRO A 20 17.30 24.85 -22.71
N LYS A 21 17.27 23.61 -22.20
CA LYS A 21 16.37 23.15 -21.12
C LYS A 21 16.59 23.82 -19.75
N VAL A 22 17.37 24.89 -19.68
CA VAL A 22 17.85 25.56 -18.46
C VAL A 22 17.89 27.06 -18.69
N ALA A 23 17.25 27.84 -17.79
CA ALA A 23 17.40 29.30 -17.75
C ALA A 23 18.86 29.73 -17.47
N CYS A 24 19.32 30.78 -18.16
CA CYS A 24 20.65 31.36 -17.98
C CYS A 24 20.89 31.89 -16.54
N GLN A 25 22.16 32.09 -16.16
CA GLN A 25 22.53 32.52 -14.81
C GLN A 25 21.87 33.85 -14.41
N ALA A 26 21.87 34.86 -15.28
CA ALA A 26 21.27 36.17 -15.01
C ALA A 26 19.73 36.14 -14.89
N CYS A 27 19.05 35.14 -15.45
CA CYS A 27 17.63 34.91 -15.19
C CYS A 27 17.40 34.12 -13.89
N ARG A 28 18.29 33.18 -13.56
CA ARG A 28 18.26 32.42 -12.29
C ARG A 28 18.48 33.32 -11.07
N SER A 29 19.52 34.17 -11.08
CA SER A 29 19.86 35.06 -9.95
C SER A 29 18.72 36.04 -9.61
N HIS A 30 18.07 36.58 -10.64
CA HIS A 30 16.93 37.49 -10.49
C HIS A 30 15.56 36.79 -10.47
N LYS A 31 15.50 35.45 -10.39
CA LYS A 31 14.27 34.63 -10.40
C LYS A 31 13.28 34.99 -11.53
N ALA A 32 13.79 35.40 -12.70
CA ALA A 32 13.00 35.89 -13.83
C ALA A 32 12.85 34.84 -14.95
N LYS A 33 11.76 34.94 -15.72
CA LYS A 33 11.53 34.05 -16.87
C LYS A 33 12.64 34.21 -17.93
N CYS A 34 13.17 33.09 -18.39
CA CYS A 34 14.16 32.99 -19.47
C CYS A 34 13.50 32.29 -20.66
N ASP A 35 13.68 32.82 -21.87
CA ASP A 35 13.03 32.30 -23.08
C ASP A 35 13.98 31.52 -24.00
N GLY A 36 15.30 31.74 -23.92
CA GLY A 36 16.30 30.97 -24.66
C GLY A 36 16.22 31.11 -26.19
N LEU A 37 15.57 32.16 -26.69
CA LEU A 37 15.10 32.26 -28.08
C LEU A 37 16.14 32.68 -29.12
N LEU A 38 17.27 33.28 -28.73
CA LEU A 38 18.37 33.59 -29.66
C LEU A 38 19.60 32.75 -29.31
N SER A 39 20.39 32.46 -30.36
CA SER A 39 21.61 31.63 -30.32
C SER A 39 22.65 32.18 -29.35
N ASN A 40 22.53 31.76 -28.09
CA ASN A 40 23.30 32.11 -26.88
C ASN A 40 22.83 33.33 -26.05
N THR A 41 21.73 34.02 -26.40
CA THR A 41 21.22 35.17 -25.60
C THR A 41 19.69 35.14 -25.46
N CYS A 42 19.17 35.34 -24.24
CA CYS A 42 17.73 35.44 -23.98
C CYS A 42 17.19 36.88 -24.14
N SER A 43 15.91 37.06 -24.47
CA SER A 43 15.35 38.39 -24.77
C SER A 43 15.26 39.34 -23.56
N ARG A 44 15.45 38.82 -22.33
CA ARG A 44 15.62 39.65 -21.12
C ARG A 44 17.05 40.19 -21.04
N CYS A 45 18.05 39.32 -21.13
CA CYS A 45 19.46 39.70 -21.11
C CYS A 45 19.81 40.67 -22.25
N LEU A 46 19.27 40.45 -23.45
CA LEU A 46 19.44 41.35 -24.59
C LEU A 46 18.89 42.76 -24.30
N ARG A 47 17.65 42.88 -23.80
CA ARG A 47 17.02 44.18 -23.52
C ARG A 47 17.63 44.92 -22.33
N SER A 48 18.11 44.19 -21.33
CA SER A 48 18.77 44.78 -20.15
C SER A 48 20.27 45.01 -20.34
N ASN A 49 20.84 44.61 -21.49
CA ASN A 49 22.28 44.62 -21.76
C ASN A 49 23.11 43.90 -20.67
N ILE A 50 22.66 42.71 -20.25
CA ILE A 50 23.31 41.87 -19.22
C ILE A 50 23.85 40.61 -19.88
N GLU A 51 25.05 40.19 -19.47
CA GLU A 51 25.69 38.96 -19.96
C GLU A 51 24.81 37.71 -19.78
N CYS A 52 24.72 36.88 -20.82
CA CYS A 52 23.76 35.76 -20.89
C CYS A 52 24.46 34.39 -20.87
N VAL A 53 25.06 34.02 -19.74
CA VAL A 53 25.80 32.76 -19.62
C VAL A 53 24.87 31.58 -19.28
N TYR A 54 24.96 30.51 -20.07
CA TYR A 54 24.40 29.19 -19.78
C TYR A 54 25.54 28.25 -19.38
N LEU A 55 25.51 27.72 -18.16
CA LEU A 55 26.45 26.70 -17.71
C LEU A 55 25.82 25.31 -17.74
N GLU A 56 26.58 24.32 -18.23
CA GLU A 56 26.17 22.92 -18.15
C GLU A 56 26.11 22.44 -16.69
N HIS A 57 24.97 21.84 -16.33
CA HIS A 57 24.75 21.37 -14.98
C HIS A 57 25.44 20.02 -14.75
N ARG A 58 26.70 20.05 -14.27
CA ARG A 58 27.37 18.84 -13.75
C ARG A 58 26.62 18.32 -12.51
N ARG A 59 25.60 17.47 -12.71
CA ARG A 59 25.05 16.64 -11.63
C ARG A 59 26.16 15.71 -11.12
N GLY A 60 26.21 15.52 -9.80
CA GLY A 60 27.21 14.68 -9.14
C GLY A 60 27.29 13.27 -9.75
N ARG A 61 28.52 12.77 -9.90
CA ARG A 61 28.83 11.49 -10.54
C ARG A 61 28.27 10.32 -9.72
N LYS A 62 27.31 9.57 -10.27
CA LYS A 62 27.00 8.22 -9.77
C LYS A 62 28.24 7.34 -9.97
N VAL A 63 28.78 6.77 -8.91
CA VAL A 63 29.92 5.84 -8.99
C VAL A 63 29.43 4.52 -9.60
N GLY A 64 30.17 3.99 -10.58
CA GLY A 64 29.97 2.64 -11.10
C GLY A 64 29.13 2.50 -12.38
N SER A 65 29.72 2.84 -13.53
CA SER A 65 29.46 2.11 -14.78
C SER A 65 30.66 2.24 -15.73
N LYS A 66 31.12 1.11 -16.28
CA LYS A 66 32.32 1.03 -17.14
C LYS A 66 31.94 1.32 -18.60
N SER A 67 32.36 2.47 -19.14
CA SER A 67 32.23 2.73 -20.58
C SER A 67 33.31 2.00 -21.37
N LYS A 68 32.91 1.32 -22.46
CA LYS A 68 33.82 0.82 -23.49
C LYS A 68 34.06 1.90 -24.53
N THR A 69 35.21 2.57 -24.50
CA THR A 69 35.61 3.49 -25.57
C THR A 69 36.18 2.72 -26.77
N LYS A 70 35.58 2.90 -27.95
CA LYS A 70 36.20 2.60 -29.25
C LYS A 70 36.77 3.90 -29.86
N LEU A 71 37.65 3.73 -30.85
CA LEU A 71 38.29 4.76 -31.69
C LEU A 71 39.44 5.54 -31.02
N SER A 72 40.50 5.95 -31.72
CA SER A 72 41.26 5.34 -32.84
C SER A 72 42.48 6.25 -33.13
N ALA A 73 43.72 5.77 -32.96
CA ALA A 73 44.92 6.43 -33.51
C ALA A 73 46.10 5.43 -33.61
N ARG A 74 47.09 5.75 -34.44
CA ARG A 74 48.00 4.78 -35.07
C ARG A 74 49.45 5.27 -35.00
N ARG A 75 50.36 4.57 -34.29
CA ARG A 75 51.76 4.24 -34.71
C ARG A 75 52.69 3.73 -33.57
N ARG A 76 53.30 2.56 -33.84
CA ARG A 76 54.70 2.08 -33.62
C ARG A 76 55.46 2.29 -32.27
N ARG A 77 56.05 1.16 -31.81
CA ARG A 77 57.06 0.87 -30.74
C ARG A 77 58.47 1.49 -31.04
N PRO A 78 59.56 1.32 -30.21
CA PRO A 78 59.74 0.52 -28.96
C PRO A 78 60.51 1.15 -27.75
N ALA A 79 60.34 0.50 -26.58
CA ALA A 79 61.30 0.15 -25.47
C ALA A 79 62.43 1.07 -24.94
N GLU A 80 62.47 1.23 -23.59
CA GLU A 80 63.61 1.15 -22.62
C GLU A 80 63.00 1.34 -21.19
N ARG A 81 63.18 0.47 -20.16
CA ARG A 81 64.31 0.07 -19.26
C ARG A 81 64.71 1.12 -18.18
N GLY A 82 64.84 0.63 -16.93
CA GLY A 82 65.05 1.37 -15.66
C GLY A 82 63.76 1.34 -14.80
N GLY A 83 63.70 0.79 -13.57
CA GLY A 83 64.60 0.90 -12.41
C GLY A 83 64.12 2.09 -11.56
N THR A 84 63.70 1.98 -10.29
CA THR A 84 64.20 1.18 -9.14
C THR A 84 63.13 0.86 -8.07
N ASP A 85 63.54 0.13 -7.02
CA ASP A 85 62.84 -0.33 -5.79
C ASP A 85 62.03 0.75 -5.02
N GLN A 86 61.04 0.45 -4.16
CA GLN A 86 61.11 -0.42 -2.97
C GLN A 86 59.76 -1.02 -2.48
N LEU A 87 59.84 -2.27 -2.00
CA LEU A 87 59.29 -2.89 -0.77
C LEU A 87 58.20 -2.08 0.00
N SER A 88 57.09 -2.63 0.52
CA SER A 88 56.66 -4.02 0.81
C SER A 88 55.10 -4.02 1.00
N PHE A 89 54.34 -5.05 1.42
CA PHE A 89 54.57 -6.40 1.99
C PHE A 89 53.49 -7.38 1.44
N SER A 90 53.36 -8.60 2.01
CA SER A 90 52.56 -9.72 1.45
C SER A 90 51.20 -10.00 2.14
N PRO A 91 50.25 -10.70 1.47
CA PRO A 91 48.96 -11.14 2.03
C PRO A 91 48.90 -12.67 2.32
N VAL A 92 47.68 -13.24 2.47
CA VAL A 92 47.30 -14.70 2.49
C VAL A 92 47.28 -15.34 3.90
N PRO A 93 46.44 -16.36 4.25
CA PRO A 93 45.40 -17.10 3.47
C PRO A 93 43.98 -17.17 4.08
N SER A 94 43.01 -17.51 3.22
CA SER A 94 41.76 -18.21 3.61
C SER A 94 42.02 -19.72 3.84
N ARG A 95 41.36 -20.35 4.82
CA ARG A 95 41.32 -21.81 4.96
C ARG A 95 39.91 -22.37 4.78
N THR A 96 39.81 -23.41 3.97
CA THR A 96 38.66 -24.31 3.86
C THR A 96 38.82 -25.48 4.84
N SER A 97 37.74 -25.90 5.49
CA SER A 97 37.60 -27.25 6.04
C SER A 97 36.12 -27.62 6.18
N GLN A 98 35.72 -28.76 5.59
CA GLN A 98 34.40 -29.34 5.78
C GLN A 98 34.31 -30.07 7.13
N LEU A 99 33.11 -30.12 7.73
CA LEU A 99 32.69 -31.22 8.58
C LEU A 99 31.19 -31.53 8.38
N ARG A 100 30.83 -32.80 8.58
CA ARG A 100 29.52 -33.42 8.35
C ARG A 100 28.59 -33.30 9.59
N PRO A 101 27.28 -33.60 9.48
CA PRO A 101 26.32 -33.38 10.56
C PRO A 101 26.42 -34.45 11.67
N ARG A 102 26.02 -34.07 12.89
CA ARG A 102 25.79 -34.98 14.02
C ARG A 102 24.32 -34.97 14.41
N SER A 103 23.69 -36.13 14.31
CA SER A 103 22.35 -36.42 14.82
C SER A 103 22.43 -36.79 16.30
N GLU A 104 21.67 -36.11 17.16
CA GLU A 104 21.34 -36.64 18.50
C GLU A 104 19.85 -36.48 18.79
N SER A 105 19.22 -37.61 19.06
CA SER A 105 17.82 -37.76 19.44
C SER A 105 17.71 -37.82 20.96
N VAL A 106 16.86 -37.00 21.57
CA VAL A 106 16.37 -37.24 22.94
C VAL A 106 14.85 -37.24 22.92
N SER A 107 14.27 -38.39 23.22
CA SER A 107 12.84 -38.59 23.41
C SER A 107 12.45 -38.36 24.86
N SER A 108 11.39 -37.59 25.10
CA SER A 108 10.55 -37.71 26.29
C SER A 108 9.11 -37.37 25.91
N GLY A 109 8.23 -38.37 25.99
CA GLY A 109 6.82 -38.22 25.63
C GLY A 109 5.92 -37.97 26.83
N VAL A 110 4.89 -37.15 26.63
CA VAL A 110 3.67 -37.15 27.44
C VAL A 110 2.48 -37.27 26.47
N ARG A 111 1.47 -38.06 26.83
CA ARG A 111 0.50 -38.63 25.91
C ARG A 111 -0.90 -38.01 26.08
N SER A 112 -1.47 -37.53 24.96
CA SER A 112 -2.94 -37.42 24.71
C SER A 112 -3.75 -36.40 25.55
N PRO A 113 -5.02 -36.09 25.16
CA PRO A 113 -5.78 -36.49 23.96
C PRO A 113 -6.26 -35.34 23.05
N MET A 114 -6.79 -35.68 21.87
CA MET A 114 -7.63 -34.80 21.04
C MET A 114 -9.04 -34.65 21.62
N PRO A 115 -9.76 -33.57 21.28
CA PRO A 115 -11.21 -33.58 21.10
C PRO A 115 -11.60 -33.54 19.60
N THR A 116 -12.69 -34.23 19.30
CA THR A 116 -13.36 -34.29 17.99
C THR A 116 -14.20 -33.03 17.70
N GLU A 117 -14.75 -32.97 16.49
CA GLU A 117 -15.77 -32.03 16.06
C GLU A 117 -16.93 -31.95 17.06
N ASP A 118 -17.33 -30.72 17.48
CA ASP A 118 -18.69 -30.24 17.20
C ASP A 118 -18.86 -28.72 17.46
N THR A 119 -20.00 -28.20 16.98
CA THR A 119 -20.52 -26.83 17.04
C THR A 119 -20.39 -26.08 18.38
N THR A 120 -19.89 -24.84 18.33
CA THR A 120 -19.98 -23.88 19.46
C THR A 120 -21.14 -22.91 19.30
N GLU A 121 -22.22 -23.16 20.04
CA GLU A 121 -23.24 -22.14 20.34
C GLU A 121 -22.69 -21.05 21.29
N VAL A 122 -23.25 -19.84 21.20
CA VAL A 122 -22.92 -18.72 22.09
C VAL A 122 -23.86 -18.73 23.30
N ILE A 123 -23.36 -19.19 24.45
CA ILE A 123 -24.14 -19.19 25.70
C ILE A 123 -24.23 -17.75 26.25
N LEU A 124 -25.42 -17.16 26.13
CA LEU A 124 -25.84 -15.97 26.87
C LEU A 124 -26.24 -16.37 28.29
N VAL A 125 -25.60 -15.80 29.32
CA VAL A 125 -26.05 -15.94 30.72
C VAL A 125 -26.73 -14.65 31.16
N GLY A 126 -28.06 -14.71 31.30
CA GLY A 126 -28.88 -13.71 31.99
C GLY A 126 -28.95 -13.97 33.50
N PRO A 127 -29.46 -13.00 34.29
CA PRO A 127 -29.26 -12.95 35.74
C PRO A 127 -30.29 -13.75 36.53
N ASN A 128 -29.96 -14.08 37.79
CA ASN A 128 -30.96 -14.37 38.80
C ASN A 128 -30.57 -13.74 40.15
N THR A 129 -31.58 -13.40 40.97
CA THR A 129 -31.45 -12.53 42.14
C THR A 129 -31.53 -13.28 43.48
N GLN A 130 -31.17 -12.55 44.55
CA GLN A 130 -31.47 -12.73 45.99
C GLN A 130 -30.29 -13.12 46.90
N GLY A 131 -30.18 -12.40 48.04
CA GLY A 131 -29.27 -12.72 49.14
C GLY A 131 -28.48 -11.51 49.70
N VAL A 132 -29.10 -10.73 50.59
CA VAL A 132 -28.40 -9.73 51.44
C VAL A 132 -28.34 -10.29 52.87
N PRO A 133 -27.17 -10.23 53.54
CA PRO A 133 -27.11 -9.41 54.76
C PRO A 133 -25.85 -8.55 54.92
N ASN A 134 -26.07 -7.40 55.58
CA ASN A 134 -25.14 -6.35 55.99
C ASN A 134 -23.67 -6.73 56.31
N GLY A 135 -22.75 -5.88 55.83
CA GLY A 135 -22.10 -4.96 56.77
C GLY A 135 -20.58 -5.03 56.93
N ARG A 136 -19.85 -4.20 56.17
CA ARG A 136 -18.71 -3.39 56.63
C ARG A 136 -18.47 -2.22 55.68
N ARG A 137 -18.09 -1.07 56.23
CA ARG A 137 -17.77 0.18 55.49
C ARG A 137 -16.30 0.16 55.02
N SER A 138 -16.02 1.05 54.07
CA SER A 138 -14.71 1.57 53.65
C SER A 138 -13.69 0.55 53.15
N GLU A 139 -13.45 0.56 51.84
CA GLU A 139 -12.31 1.27 51.24
C GLU A 139 -12.70 1.74 49.83
N ASP A 140 -12.21 2.90 49.40
CA ASP A 140 -12.71 3.59 48.20
C ASP A 140 -12.20 2.95 46.89
N GLU A 141 -13.13 2.65 45.97
CA GLU A 141 -12.75 2.35 44.58
C GLU A 141 -12.24 3.66 43.92
N PRO A 142 -11.04 3.68 43.31
CA PRO A 142 -10.54 4.89 42.68
C PRO A 142 -11.39 5.21 41.44
N SER A 143 -12.23 6.24 41.57
CA SER A 143 -13.03 6.78 40.48
C SER A 143 -12.11 7.27 39.36
N ILE A 144 -12.09 6.54 38.23
CA ILE A 144 -11.32 6.91 37.04
C ILE A 144 -12.00 8.09 36.34
N SER A 145 -11.85 9.29 36.91
CA SER A 145 -12.17 10.57 36.28
C SER A 145 -11.22 10.80 35.11
N GLY A 146 -11.66 10.36 33.92
CA GLY A 146 -10.86 10.32 32.70
C GLY A 146 -10.63 11.68 32.05
N GLU A 147 -9.96 12.60 32.74
CA GLU A 147 -9.23 13.70 32.12
C GLU A 147 -7.91 13.15 31.57
N THR A 148 -7.80 13.05 30.24
CA THR A 148 -6.52 12.70 29.60
C THR A 148 -5.54 13.86 29.71
N GLN A 149 -4.24 13.58 29.78
CA GLN A 149 -3.19 14.50 30.28
C GLN A 149 -3.06 15.89 29.59
N HIS A 150 -3.76 16.18 28.50
CA HIS A 150 -3.65 17.43 27.73
C HIS A 150 -5.01 18.06 27.33
N GLY A 151 -6.07 17.86 28.11
CA GLY A 151 -7.37 18.49 27.83
C GLY A 151 -7.98 18.03 26.50
N TRP A 152 -7.88 16.72 26.23
CA TRP A 152 -8.52 16.07 25.10
C TRP A 152 -9.67 15.20 25.59
N THR A 153 -10.87 15.53 25.14
CA THR A 153 -12.08 14.76 25.47
C THR A 153 -12.20 13.56 24.54
N ASP A 154 -12.30 12.35 25.11
CA ASP A 154 -12.63 11.11 24.38
C ASP A 154 -14.16 10.91 24.27
N PRO A 155 -14.68 10.00 23.41
CA PRO A 155 -16.13 9.83 23.22
C PRO A 155 -16.93 9.43 24.46
N VAL A 156 -16.31 8.80 25.45
CA VAL A 156 -16.95 8.47 26.74
C VAL A 156 -16.96 9.71 27.64
N SER A 157 -15.83 10.42 27.76
CA SER A 157 -15.77 11.68 28.53
C SER A 157 -16.61 12.80 27.90
N ALA A 158 -16.87 12.75 26.59
CA ALA A 158 -17.77 13.65 25.85
C ALA A 158 -19.25 13.25 25.96
N SER A 159 -19.59 12.19 26.71
CA SER A 159 -20.94 11.63 26.82
C SER A 159 -21.57 11.21 25.48
N ILE A 160 -20.77 10.95 24.44
CA ILE A 160 -21.23 10.43 23.14
C ILE A 160 -21.69 8.98 23.28
N MET A 161 -20.99 8.18 24.11
CA MET A 161 -21.37 6.79 24.37
C MET A 161 -21.04 6.34 25.80
N PRO A 162 -21.80 5.39 26.39
CA PRO A 162 -21.44 4.77 27.66
C PRO A 162 -20.15 3.95 27.57
N LEU A 163 -19.40 3.85 28.68
CA LEU A 163 -18.15 3.09 28.78
C LEU A 163 -18.30 1.61 28.34
N GLY A 164 -19.43 0.97 28.65
CA GLY A 164 -19.71 -0.41 28.24
C GLY A 164 -19.79 -0.58 26.71
N ILE A 165 -20.42 0.36 26.02
CA ILE A 165 -20.51 0.38 24.55
C ILE A 165 -19.12 0.64 23.93
N ALA A 166 -18.31 1.51 24.55
CA ALA A 166 -16.93 1.74 24.09
C ALA A 166 -16.08 0.46 24.22
N LYS A 167 -16.20 -0.31 25.31
CA LYS A 167 -15.52 -1.61 25.48
C LYS A 167 -15.94 -2.61 24.42
N GLU A 168 -17.25 -2.71 24.15
CA GLU A 168 -17.83 -3.56 23.10
C GLU A 168 -17.26 -3.20 21.70
N LEU A 169 -17.21 -1.91 21.37
CA LEU A 169 -16.70 -1.42 20.09
C LEU A 169 -15.20 -1.62 19.91
N ILE A 170 -14.38 -1.44 20.95
CA ILE A 170 -12.94 -1.74 20.88
C ILE A 170 -12.69 -3.25 20.71
N SER A 171 -13.47 -4.11 21.38
CA SER A 171 -13.42 -5.55 21.16
C SER A 171 -13.79 -5.94 19.72
N PHE A 172 -14.83 -5.30 19.16
CA PHE A 172 -15.22 -5.46 17.76
C PHE A 172 -14.10 -5.00 16.80
N TYR A 173 -13.49 -3.83 17.03
CA TYR A 173 -12.36 -3.32 16.24
C TYR A 173 -11.21 -4.32 16.19
N TYR A 174 -10.80 -4.86 17.34
CA TYR A 174 -9.69 -5.82 17.39
C TYR A 174 -9.99 -7.13 16.63
N SER A 175 -11.21 -7.66 16.79
CA SER A 175 -11.63 -8.93 16.19
C SER A 175 -12.00 -8.85 14.71
N HIS A 176 -12.47 -7.70 14.21
CA HIS A 176 -13.03 -7.58 12.85
C HIS A 176 -12.26 -6.62 11.91
N GLN A 177 -11.32 -5.82 12.43
CA GLN A 177 -10.61 -4.81 11.65
C GLN A 177 -9.10 -4.84 11.90
N ASN A 178 -8.65 -4.61 13.15
CA ASN A 178 -7.22 -4.49 13.46
C ASN A 178 -6.43 -5.75 13.12
N PHE A 179 -7.03 -6.94 13.20
CA PHE A 179 -6.32 -8.19 12.87
C PHE A 179 -5.69 -8.17 11.46
N LEU A 180 -6.30 -7.49 10.48
CA LEU A 180 -5.83 -7.45 9.10
C LEU A 180 -4.42 -6.85 8.95
N VAL A 181 -4.21 -5.66 9.52
CA VAL A 181 -3.00 -4.83 9.30
C VAL A 181 -2.29 -4.42 10.59
N CYS A 182 -2.84 -4.78 11.75
CA CYS A 182 -2.26 -4.68 13.08
C CYS A 182 -1.73 -3.29 13.49
N VAL A 183 -2.42 -2.20 13.09
CA VAL A 183 -2.05 -0.81 13.43
C VAL A 183 -1.83 -0.64 14.94
N CYS A 184 -2.75 -1.15 15.74
CA CYS A 184 -2.63 -1.17 17.19
C CYS A 184 -2.10 -2.54 17.65
N ASP A 185 -0.93 -2.56 18.31
CA ASP A 185 -0.46 -3.77 19.00
C ASP A 185 -1.30 -3.99 20.27
N PRO A 186 -2.04 -5.11 20.42
CA PRO A 186 -2.93 -5.33 21.57
C PRO A 186 -2.18 -5.47 22.90
N VAL A 187 -0.86 -5.71 22.89
CA VAL A 187 -0.03 -5.72 24.11
C VAL A 187 0.36 -4.30 24.56
N LEU A 188 0.31 -3.33 23.64
CA LEU A 188 0.58 -1.92 23.94
C LEU A 188 -0.69 -1.08 24.19
N TYR A 189 -1.79 -1.45 23.52
CA TYR A 189 -3.01 -0.65 23.39
C TYR A 189 -4.26 -1.47 23.71
N ASP A 190 -4.29 -2.12 24.87
CA ASP A 190 -5.54 -2.63 25.44
C ASP A 190 -6.57 -1.49 25.65
N PHE A 191 -7.81 -1.81 26.03
CA PHE A 191 -8.86 -0.80 26.21
C PHE A 191 -8.45 0.35 27.15
N THR A 192 -7.78 0.03 28.26
CA THR A 192 -7.43 0.99 29.31
C THR A 192 -6.29 1.89 28.86
N THR A 193 -5.21 1.29 28.35
CA THR A 193 -4.00 1.96 27.87
C THR A 193 -4.25 2.77 26.59
N LEU A 194 -5.08 2.28 25.67
CA LEU A 194 -5.51 3.01 24.48
C LEU A 194 -6.23 4.30 24.85
N ARG A 195 -7.22 4.22 25.76
CA ARG A 195 -7.99 5.39 26.22
C ARG A 195 -7.13 6.38 27.00
N SER A 196 -6.28 5.90 27.91
CA SER A 196 -5.46 6.78 28.75
C SER A 196 -4.30 7.44 28.01
N LYS A 197 -3.70 6.76 27.02
CA LYS A 197 -2.52 7.25 26.29
C LYS A 197 -2.86 8.23 25.18
N SER A 198 -3.95 8.02 24.42
CA SER A 198 -4.37 8.96 23.38
C SER A 198 -5.87 8.92 23.12
N ALA A 199 -6.56 10.00 23.51
CA ALA A 199 -7.96 10.22 23.18
C ALA A 199 -8.19 10.18 21.66
N PHE A 200 -7.28 10.72 20.85
CA PHE A 200 -7.44 10.76 19.39
C PHE A 200 -7.31 9.38 18.73
N LEU A 201 -6.37 8.55 19.19
CA LEU A 201 -6.24 7.17 18.71
C LEU A 201 -7.43 6.30 19.16
N PHE A 202 -7.87 6.47 20.41
CA PHE A 202 -9.05 5.79 20.95
C PHE A 202 -10.33 6.17 20.18
N THR A 203 -10.60 7.46 19.95
CA THR A 203 -11.69 7.91 19.06
C THR A 203 -11.56 7.29 17.68
N SER A 204 -10.36 7.22 17.12
CA SER A 204 -10.14 6.70 15.76
C SER A 204 -10.43 5.20 15.63
N CYS A 205 -10.11 4.41 16.66
CA CYS A 205 -10.52 3.00 16.74
C CYS A 205 -12.05 2.87 16.84
N LEU A 206 -12.71 3.72 17.63
CA LEU A 206 -14.17 3.77 17.75
C LEU A 206 -14.86 4.21 16.45
N VAL A 207 -14.31 5.15 15.69
CA VAL A 207 -14.82 5.52 14.36
C VAL A 207 -14.73 4.35 13.38
N CYS A 208 -13.63 3.59 13.41
CA CYS A 208 -13.51 2.37 12.60
C CYS A 208 -14.60 1.34 12.96
N ALA A 209 -14.80 1.05 14.25
CA ALA A 209 -15.80 0.11 14.71
C ALA A 209 -17.23 0.57 14.38
N THR A 210 -17.55 1.84 14.65
CA THR A 210 -18.89 2.42 14.45
C THR A 210 -19.33 2.46 13.00
N LYS A 211 -18.42 2.40 12.02
CA LYS A 211 -18.74 2.23 10.59
C LYS A 211 -19.50 0.92 10.30
N ARG A 212 -19.42 -0.09 11.20
CA ARG A 212 -20.01 -1.43 11.00
C ARG A 212 -20.90 -1.87 12.17
N HIS A 213 -20.58 -1.49 13.40
CA HIS A 213 -21.25 -1.95 14.63
C HIS A 213 -21.73 -0.77 15.48
N ARG A 214 -22.93 -0.83 16.08
CA ARG A 214 -23.56 0.30 16.81
C ARG A 214 -23.50 1.64 16.03
N GLN A 215 -23.95 1.61 14.77
CA GLN A 215 -23.80 2.71 13.80
C GLN A 215 -24.42 4.05 14.26
N GLN A 216 -25.37 4.04 15.21
CA GLN A 216 -25.97 5.26 15.76
C GLN A 216 -24.96 6.22 16.41
N TYR A 217 -23.78 5.74 16.83
CA TYR A 217 -22.71 6.59 17.40
C TYR A 217 -21.72 7.12 16.35
N HIS A 218 -21.80 6.67 15.09
CA HIS A 218 -20.76 6.91 14.10
C HIS A 218 -20.55 8.39 13.79
N GLU A 219 -21.63 9.13 13.54
CA GLU A 219 -21.55 10.55 13.15
C GLU A 219 -20.93 11.42 14.25
N ALA A 220 -21.37 11.24 15.50
CA ALA A 220 -20.83 11.97 16.64
C ALA A 220 -19.35 11.65 16.91
N CYS A 221 -18.96 10.36 16.82
CA CYS A 221 -17.55 9.95 16.94
C CYS A 221 -16.69 10.53 15.81
N LEU A 222 -17.20 10.53 14.58
CA LEU A 222 -16.53 11.06 13.40
C LEU A 222 -16.36 12.58 13.49
N LEU A 223 -17.35 13.31 14.00
CA LEU A 223 -17.24 14.75 14.25
C LEU A 223 -16.14 15.05 15.27
N LEU A 224 -16.13 14.35 16.40
CA LEU A 224 -15.07 14.50 17.42
C LEU A 224 -13.69 14.14 16.87
N GLN A 225 -13.57 13.05 16.10
CA GLN A 225 -12.31 12.68 15.44
C GLN A 225 -11.81 13.78 14.51
N LYS A 226 -12.70 14.41 13.72
CA LYS A 226 -12.36 15.51 12.81
C LYS A 226 -11.86 16.74 13.58
N GLN A 227 -12.48 17.08 14.71
CA GLN A 227 -12.05 18.17 15.59
C GLN A 227 -10.70 17.87 16.24
N GLN A 228 -10.50 16.66 16.76
CA GLN A 228 -9.22 16.22 17.34
C GLN A 228 -8.10 16.27 16.29
N CYS A 229 -8.34 15.72 15.08
CA CYS A 229 -7.41 15.75 13.96
C CYS A 229 -7.01 17.18 13.56
N TYR A 230 -7.94 18.14 13.58
CA TYR A 230 -7.63 19.55 13.31
C TYR A 230 -6.73 20.16 14.39
N LYS A 231 -7.04 19.96 15.68
CA LYS A 231 -6.23 20.48 16.78
C LYS A 231 -4.82 19.85 16.81
N HIS A 232 -4.68 18.56 16.45
CA HIS A 232 -3.36 17.93 16.27
C HIS A 232 -2.56 18.54 15.11
N PHE A 233 -3.22 18.94 14.02
CA PHE A 233 -2.60 19.63 12.89
C PHE A 233 -2.16 21.05 13.26
N GLU A 234 -3.02 21.80 13.94
CA GLU A 234 -2.73 23.15 14.45
C GLU A 234 -1.53 23.17 15.41
N LEU A 235 -1.44 22.18 16.30
CA LEU A 235 -0.33 22.00 17.23
C LEU A 235 0.93 21.36 16.60
N ASN A 236 0.87 20.95 15.32
CA ASN A 236 1.94 20.25 14.60
C ASN A 236 2.51 19.04 15.38
N THR A 237 1.65 18.26 16.03
CA THR A 237 2.07 17.12 16.87
C THR A 237 2.76 16.04 16.05
N THR A 238 3.88 15.53 16.54
CA THR A 238 4.68 14.48 15.89
C THR A 238 4.94 13.36 16.91
N ASP A 239 4.05 12.38 16.94
CA ASP A 239 4.06 11.26 17.89
C ASP A 239 3.46 10.00 17.26
N ILE A 240 3.74 8.83 17.84
CA ILE A 240 3.30 7.54 17.29
C ILE A 240 1.77 7.43 17.32
N GLU A 241 1.11 7.82 18.41
CA GLU A 241 -0.35 7.71 18.53
C GLU A 241 -1.11 8.52 17.46
N THR A 242 -0.66 9.74 17.17
CA THR A 242 -1.18 10.58 16.09
C THR A 242 -0.94 9.93 14.72
N LEU A 243 0.25 9.37 14.48
CA LEU A 243 0.54 8.62 13.24
C LEU A 243 -0.38 7.40 13.08
N LEU A 244 -0.58 6.62 14.14
CA LEU A 244 -1.50 5.48 14.13
C LEU A 244 -2.93 5.95 13.82
N ALA A 245 -3.39 7.04 14.43
CA ALA A 245 -4.73 7.60 14.20
C ALA A 245 -4.94 8.06 12.75
N LEU A 246 -3.96 8.78 12.17
CA LEU A 246 -3.97 9.17 10.75
C LEU A 246 -3.94 7.95 9.81
N THR A 247 -3.25 6.89 10.20
CA THR A 247 -3.23 5.61 9.47
C THR A 247 -4.61 4.95 9.48
N LEU A 248 -5.33 4.96 10.60
CA LEU A 248 -6.73 4.49 10.66
C LEU A 248 -7.66 5.33 9.78
N MET A 249 -7.57 6.66 9.85
CA MET A 249 -8.38 7.59 9.06
C MET A 249 -8.18 7.44 7.54
N THR A 250 -6.98 7.03 7.10
CA THR A 250 -6.67 6.84 5.69
C THR A 250 -6.97 5.42 5.21
N HIS A 251 -6.73 4.39 6.03
CA HIS A 251 -6.98 3.00 5.65
C HIS A 251 -8.47 2.60 5.72
N TRP A 252 -9.17 2.95 6.81
CA TRP A 252 -10.62 2.75 6.97
C TRP A 252 -11.41 4.02 6.69
N LYS A 253 -11.03 4.72 5.62
CA LYS A 253 -11.66 5.94 5.12
C LYS A 253 -13.20 5.90 5.19
N VAL A 254 -13.79 7.02 5.63
CA VAL A 254 -15.21 7.33 5.48
C VAL A 254 -15.48 7.80 4.04
N GLN A 255 -16.61 7.36 3.48
CA GLN A 255 -17.04 7.76 2.14
C GLN A 255 -17.10 9.30 2.03
N ASP A 256 -16.85 9.80 0.83
CA ASP A 256 -16.80 11.23 0.46
C ASP A 256 -15.77 12.15 1.16
N ASP A 257 -14.95 11.66 2.10
CA ASP A 257 -13.89 12.49 2.68
C ASP A 257 -12.78 12.79 1.66
N GLN A 258 -12.78 13.99 1.09
CA GLN A 258 -11.81 14.40 0.06
C GLN A 258 -10.39 14.62 0.61
N ARG A 259 -10.21 14.64 1.95
CA ARG A 259 -8.93 14.99 2.60
C ARG A 259 -7.95 13.82 2.68
N SER A 260 -8.30 12.62 2.22
CA SER A 260 -7.50 11.40 2.41
C SER A 260 -6.07 11.53 1.87
N LEU A 261 -5.86 12.23 0.75
CA LEU A 261 -4.51 12.48 0.22
C LEU A 261 -3.70 13.42 1.13
N THR A 262 -4.34 14.43 1.71
CA THR A 262 -3.72 15.36 2.66
C THR A 262 -3.34 14.65 3.96
N LEU A 263 -4.27 13.88 4.54
CA LEU A 263 -4.05 13.09 5.75
C LEU A 263 -2.94 12.05 5.53
N LEU A 264 -2.92 11.39 4.37
CA LEU A 264 -1.88 10.44 3.99
C LEU A 264 -0.52 11.13 3.83
N SER A 265 -0.47 12.29 3.18
CA SER A 265 0.77 13.07 3.02
C SER A 265 1.31 13.53 4.38
N TRP A 266 0.43 13.86 5.33
CA TRP A 266 0.80 14.21 6.71
C TRP A 266 1.32 12.99 7.47
N ALA A 267 0.65 11.82 7.37
CA ALA A 267 1.13 10.57 7.96
C ALA A 267 2.53 10.16 7.46
N ILE A 268 2.80 10.29 6.15
CA ILE A 268 4.15 10.05 5.60
C ILE A 268 5.15 11.07 6.17
N SER A 269 4.80 12.36 6.17
CA SER A 269 5.69 13.42 6.69
C SER A 269 6.05 13.16 8.16
N MET A 270 5.06 12.77 8.96
CA MET A 270 5.24 12.37 10.36
C MET A 270 6.10 11.12 10.50
N GLY A 271 5.90 10.11 9.65
CA GLY A 271 6.70 8.89 9.66
C GLY A 271 8.17 9.13 9.30
N LEU A 272 8.46 10.06 8.39
CA LEU A 272 9.82 10.54 8.09
C LEU A 272 10.43 11.30 9.28
N SER A 273 9.66 12.18 9.93
CA SER A 273 10.10 12.89 11.14
C SER A 273 10.38 11.95 12.32
N LEU A 274 9.73 10.79 12.36
CA LEU A 274 9.95 9.71 13.33
C LEU A 274 11.01 8.67 12.89
N GLY A 275 11.64 8.84 11.71
CA GLY A 275 12.70 7.96 11.20
C GLY A 275 12.24 6.55 10.79
N LEU A 276 10.95 6.34 10.51
CA LEU A 276 10.36 5.01 10.30
C LEU A 276 10.65 4.41 8.91
N ASP A 277 11.26 5.19 8.01
CA ASP A 277 11.74 4.74 6.70
C ASP A 277 13.11 4.03 6.77
N GLU A 278 13.81 4.17 7.90
CA GLU A 278 14.98 3.39 8.25
C GLU A 278 14.62 2.22 9.17
N THR A 279 15.30 1.09 8.97
CA THR A 279 15.14 -0.10 9.84
C THR A 279 15.81 0.12 11.18
N ASP A 280 15.26 -0.50 12.22
CA ASP A 280 15.64 -0.36 13.63
C ASP A 280 17.15 -0.18 13.89
N SER A 281 17.48 0.87 14.66
CA SER A 281 18.80 1.00 15.28
C SER A 281 19.07 -0.21 16.20
N PRO A 282 20.31 -0.73 16.28
CA PRO A 282 20.70 -1.75 17.26
C PRO A 282 20.34 -1.40 18.71
N GLU A 283 20.20 -0.12 19.02
CA GLU A 283 19.79 0.41 20.33
C GLU A 283 18.39 -0.06 20.76
N LEU A 284 17.47 -0.32 19.81
CA LEU A 284 16.12 -0.81 20.12
C LEU A 284 16.14 -2.24 20.71
N LEU A 285 17.16 -3.04 20.41
CA LEU A 285 17.35 -4.37 21.02
C LEU A 285 17.69 -4.27 22.52
N VAL A 286 18.21 -3.12 22.97
CA VAL A 286 18.56 -2.85 24.37
C VAL A 286 17.41 -2.19 25.14
N ALA A 287 16.48 -1.53 24.44
CA ALA A 287 15.38 -0.76 25.02
C ALA A 287 14.20 -1.59 25.59
N GLY A 288 14.26 -2.92 25.49
CA GLY A 288 13.26 -3.84 26.04
C GLY A 288 11.97 -3.99 25.18
N GLU A 289 11.18 -5.03 25.48
CA GLU A 289 10.05 -5.46 24.64
C GLU A 289 9.07 -4.31 24.29
N ARG A 290 8.73 -3.47 25.27
CA ARG A 290 7.75 -2.39 25.09
C ARG A 290 8.22 -1.35 24.06
N ALA A 291 9.51 -1.04 24.02
CA ALA A 291 10.08 -0.12 23.04
C ALA A 291 10.11 -0.74 21.63
N VAL A 292 10.52 -2.01 21.52
CA VAL A 292 10.51 -2.75 20.23
C VAL A 292 9.10 -2.83 19.65
N ARG A 293 8.07 -3.11 20.47
CA ARG A 293 6.67 -3.09 20.00
C ARG A 293 6.22 -1.71 19.52
N GLN A 294 6.68 -0.63 20.15
CA GLN A 294 6.34 0.74 19.74
C GLN A 294 6.98 1.10 18.40
N ALA A 295 8.27 0.79 18.21
CA ALA A 295 8.95 0.93 16.93
C ALA A 295 8.23 0.13 15.82
N ARG A 296 7.87 -1.13 16.10
CA ARG A 296 7.10 -1.98 15.16
C ARG A 296 5.71 -1.43 14.85
N ALA A 297 5.00 -0.83 15.81
CA ALA A 297 3.72 -0.16 15.54
C ALA A 297 3.90 1.04 14.59
N GLY A 298 4.96 1.84 14.79
CA GLY A 298 5.35 2.89 13.85
C GLY A 298 5.67 2.34 12.45
N GLN A 299 6.51 1.31 12.35
CA GLN A 299 6.84 0.65 11.09
C GLN A 299 5.60 0.12 10.36
N ARG A 300 4.62 -0.45 11.07
CA ARG A 300 3.34 -0.87 10.47
C ARG A 300 2.61 0.30 9.85
N ALA A 301 2.49 1.43 10.57
CA ALA A 301 1.86 2.64 10.05
C ALA A 301 2.62 3.24 8.85
N TRP A 302 3.96 3.20 8.86
CA TRP A 302 4.80 3.57 7.72
C TRP A 302 4.54 2.68 6.49
N MET A 303 4.48 1.37 6.69
CA MET A 303 4.18 0.39 5.64
C MET A 303 2.80 0.62 5.04
N ILE A 304 1.78 0.83 5.87
CA ILE A 304 0.41 1.13 5.45
C ILE A 304 0.35 2.45 4.67
N SER A 305 0.94 3.52 5.20
CA SER A 305 0.99 4.83 4.53
C SER A 305 1.69 4.73 3.18
N THR A 306 2.79 3.98 3.09
CA THR A 306 3.54 3.77 1.85
C THR A 306 2.75 2.97 0.81
N TYR A 307 2.05 1.89 1.21
CA TYR A 307 1.26 1.14 0.24
C TYR A 307 -0.02 1.89 -0.18
N MET A 308 -0.67 2.61 0.75
CA MET A 308 -1.85 3.42 0.44
C MET A 308 -1.47 4.51 -0.56
N THR A 309 -0.26 5.05 -0.44
CA THR A 309 0.31 5.99 -1.40
C THR A 309 0.39 5.42 -2.81
N SER A 310 0.81 4.16 -2.97
CA SER A 310 0.91 3.49 -4.28
C SER A 310 -0.44 3.38 -5.00
N LEU A 311 -1.55 3.22 -4.27
CA LEU A 311 -2.91 3.19 -4.85
C LEU A 311 -3.28 4.50 -5.54
N THR A 312 -2.82 5.64 -4.99
CA THR A 312 -3.22 6.97 -5.45
C THR A 312 -2.59 7.36 -6.78
N GLN A 313 -1.52 6.66 -7.20
CA GLN A 313 -0.69 6.95 -8.37
C GLN A 313 -0.15 8.40 -8.47
N ARG A 314 -0.25 9.21 -7.40
CA ARG A 314 -0.10 10.68 -7.45
C ARG A 314 1.01 11.26 -6.58
N ILE A 315 1.75 10.44 -5.83
CA ILE A 315 2.80 10.89 -4.91
C ILE A 315 4.13 10.24 -5.30
N GLY A 316 5.18 11.05 -5.45
CA GLY A 316 6.52 10.62 -5.90
C GLY A 316 7.34 9.79 -4.90
N LEU A 317 6.73 9.35 -3.80
CA LEU A 317 7.35 8.46 -2.81
C LEU A 317 7.21 7.02 -3.29
N CYS A 318 8.15 6.59 -4.14
CA CYS A 318 8.21 5.22 -4.63
C CYS A 318 8.47 4.25 -3.46
N PRO A 319 7.64 3.23 -3.22
CA PRO A 319 7.77 2.35 -2.07
C PRO A 319 9.17 1.74 -1.86
N GLY A 320 9.90 1.40 -2.94
CA GLY A 320 11.21 0.76 -2.86
C GLY A 320 12.38 1.62 -2.34
N THR A 321 12.19 2.92 -2.05
CA THR A 321 13.30 3.81 -1.64
C THR A 321 13.62 3.78 -0.14
N SER A 322 12.66 3.42 0.73
CA SER A 322 12.92 3.27 2.17
C SER A 322 13.58 1.92 2.48
N SER A 323 14.38 1.86 3.54
CA SER A 323 15.05 0.60 3.91
C SER A 323 14.10 -0.37 4.64
N THR A 324 13.09 0.16 5.34
CA THR A 324 11.98 -0.58 5.95
C THR A 324 11.19 -1.35 4.90
N ILE A 325 10.80 -0.72 3.78
CA ILE A 325 10.06 -1.40 2.71
C ILE A 325 10.95 -2.38 1.94
N ARG A 326 12.23 -2.08 1.72
CA ARG A 326 13.15 -3.05 1.08
C ARG A 326 13.34 -4.35 1.85
N ARG A 327 13.15 -4.32 3.18
CA ARG A 327 13.28 -5.50 4.05
C ARG A 327 11.92 -5.97 4.61
N CYS A 328 10.80 -5.57 4.00
CA CYS A 328 9.49 -5.92 4.52
C CYS A 328 9.17 -7.42 4.47
N GLU A 329 9.79 -8.18 3.56
CA GLU A 329 9.55 -9.62 3.38
C GLU A 329 9.74 -10.41 4.67
N SER A 330 10.82 -10.16 5.42
CA SER A 330 11.11 -10.82 6.69
C SER A 330 10.52 -10.09 7.92
N PHE A 331 9.56 -9.19 7.73
CA PHE A 331 9.02 -8.38 8.84
C PHE A 331 8.23 -9.25 9.84
N HIS A 332 7.58 -10.33 9.37
CA HIS A 332 6.79 -11.24 10.20
C HIS A 332 7.60 -12.31 10.94
N ASP A 333 8.89 -12.46 10.62
CA ASP A 333 9.78 -13.45 11.27
C ASP A 333 10.21 -13.03 12.69
N HIS A 334 9.99 -11.77 13.05
CA HIS A 334 10.40 -11.21 14.33
C HIS A 334 9.67 -11.90 15.51
N PRO A 335 10.33 -12.19 16.65
CA PRO A 335 9.68 -12.86 17.80
C PRO A 335 8.43 -12.15 18.35
N LEU A 336 8.35 -10.82 18.18
CA LEU A 336 7.21 -9.99 18.57
C LEU A 336 6.27 -9.66 17.39
N ALA A 337 6.29 -10.45 16.31
CA ALA A 337 5.45 -10.23 15.15
C ALA A 337 3.98 -10.61 15.40
N LEU A 338 3.08 -9.73 14.98
CA LEU A 338 1.63 -9.98 14.98
C LEU A 338 1.24 -10.76 13.72
N ALA A 339 0.10 -11.47 13.75
CA ALA A 339 -0.31 -12.31 12.62
C ALA A 339 -0.54 -11.49 11.31
N GLY A 340 -1.00 -10.24 11.42
CA GLY A 340 -1.15 -9.33 10.29
C GLY A 340 0.16 -8.78 9.72
N ASP A 341 1.31 -8.96 10.40
CA ASP A 341 2.61 -8.49 9.91
C ASP A 341 2.98 -9.17 8.57
N ALA A 342 2.62 -10.45 8.40
CA ALA A 342 2.85 -11.21 7.16
C ALA A 342 1.96 -10.72 6.01
N TYR A 343 0.68 -10.41 6.30
CA TYR A 343 -0.22 -9.81 5.31
C TYR A 343 0.27 -8.42 4.88
N LEU A 344 0.73 -7.61 5.84
CA LEU A 344 1.27 -6.27 5.60
C LEU A 344 2.57 -6.31 4.77
N ALA A 345 3.49 -7.23 5.10
CA ALA A 345 4.70 -7.50 4.33
C ALA A 345 4.39 -7.87 2.87
N ALA A 346 3.50 -8.85 2.67
CA ALA A 346 3.03 -9.25 1.35
C ALA A 346 2.44 -8.07 0.57
N TRP A 347 1.59 -7.25 1.22
CA TRP A 347 0.95 -6.07 0.63
C TRP A 347 1.97 -5.02 0.17
N CYS A 348 2.99 -4.72 0.98
CA CYS A 348 4.06 -3.82 0.59
C CYS A 348 4.87 -4.36 -0.60
N GLN A 349 5.25 -5.64 -0.54
CA GLN A 349 6.10 -6.25 -1.57
C GLN A 349 5.43 -6.28 -2.95
N ILE A 350 4.16 -6.69 -3.04
CA ILE A 350 3.46 -6.74 -4.35
C ILE A 350 3.20 -5.35 -4.93
N ARG A 351 3.06 -4.32 -4.10
CA ARG A 351 2.96 -2.92 -4.58
C ARG A 351 4.31 -2.37 -5.05
N VAL A 352 5.43 -2.81 -4.46
CA VAL A 352 6.77 -2.54 -5.02
C VAL A 352 6.91 -3.19 -6.40
N ILE A 353 6.62 -4.49 -6.52
CA ILE A 353 6.66 -5.24 -7.79
C ILE A 353 5.78 -4.56 -8.84
N GLY A 354 4.51 -4.27 -8.52
CA GLY A 354 3.57 -3.64 -9.43
C GLY A 354 3.96 -2.22 -9.88
N ASN A 355 4.58 -1.42 -9.00
CA ASN A 355 5.07 -0.09 -9.37
C ASN A 355 6.33 -0.14 -10.24
N ASN A 356 7.25 -1.07 -9.97
CA ASN A 356 8.43 -1.29 -10.81
C ASN A 356 7.98 -1.76 -12.21
N ALA A 357 7.07 -2.72 -12.27
CA ALA A 357 6.44 -3.20 -13.51
C ALA A 357 5.79 -2.06 -14.33
N LYS A 358 4.94 -1.23 -13.70
CA LYS A 358 4.35 -0.05 -14.36
C LYS A 358 5.39 0.95 -14.86
N THR A 359 6.49 1.12 -14.14
CA THR A 359 7.59 1.99 -14.56
C THR A 359 8.28 1.45 -15.81
N HIS A 360 8.62 0.16 -15.84
CA HIS A 360 9.22 -0.47 -17.02
C HIS A 360 8.30 -0.49 -18.24
N ILE A 361 6.99 -0.72 -18.06
CA ILE A 361 6.00 -0.61 -19.14
C ILE A 361 6.00 0.82 -19.72
N ARG A 362 5.90 1.85 -18.87
CA ARG A 362 5.92 3.26 -19.29
C ARG A 362 7.23 3.65 -19.99
N GLU A 363 8.37 3.29 -19.41
CA GLU A 363 9.69 3.57 -20.00
C GLU A 363 9.87 2.88 -21.36
N GLY A 364 9.37 1.65 -21.51
CA GLY A 364 9.42 0.92 -22.76
C GLY A 364 8.67 1.62 -23.90
N VAL A 365 7.45 2.11 -23.62
CA VAL A 365 6.68 2.94 -24.56
C VAL A 365 7.48 4.18 -24.98
N THR A 366 8.10 4.90 -24.04
CA THR A 366 8.86 6.12 -24.35
C THR A 366 10.14 5.91 -25.17
N ASN A 367 10.73 4.71 -25.12
CA ASN A 367 12.02 4.41 -25.76
C ASN A 367 11.88 3.66 -27.10
N GLY A 368 10.66 3.50 -27.64
CA GLY A 368 10.41 2.77 -28.88
C GLY A 368 10.76 1.28 -28.81
N ARG A 369 10.76 0.71 -27.60
CA ARG A 369 11.05 -0.70 -27.30
C ARG A 369 10.29 -1.07 -26.03
N PRO A 370 9.27 -1.94 -26.08
CA PRO A 370 9.58 -3.34 -26.39
C PRO A 370 8.46 -4.12 -27.09
N ASP A 371 8.78 -5.38 -27.43
CA ASP A 371 7.78 -6.44 -27.40
C ASP A 371 7.20 -6.52 -25.97
N HIS A 372 5.99 -5.97 -25.79
CA HIS A 372 5.31 -5.91 -24.50
C HIS A 372 5.06 -7.29 -23.92
N SER A 373 4.97 -8.33 -24.77
CA SER A 373 4.77 -9.71 -24.33
C SER A 373 5.96 -10.26 -23.54
N VAL A 374 7.20 -9.86 -23.85
CA VAL A 374 8.40 -10.26 -23.08
C VAL A 374 8.37 -9.63 -21.69
N VAL A 375 8.05 -8.33 -21.61
CA VAL A 375 8.02 -7.59 -20.35
C VAL A 375 6.90 -8.14 -19.44
N LEU A 376 5.70 -8.36 -19.98
CA LEU A 376 4.60 -8.98 -19.24
C LEU A 376 4.93 -10.40 -18.78
N ARG A 377 5.55 -11.26 -19.61
CA ARG A 377 5.97 -12.61 -19.18
C ARG A 377 6.95 -12.59 -18.01
N LEU A 378 7.89 -11.63 -17.98
CA LEU A 378 8.84 -11.50 -16.87
C LEU A 378 8.14 -11.03 -15.58
N ILE A 379 7.21 -10.09 -15.69
CA ILE A 379 6.37 -9.60 -14.59
C ILE A 379 5.46 -10.71 -14.04
N ASP A 380 4.80 -11.46 -14.92
CA ASP A 380 3.97 -12.62 -14.54
C ASP A 380 4.78 -13.69 -13.80
N ALA A 381 6.00 -13.97 -14.25
CA ALA A 381 6.90 -14.89 -13.55
C ALA A 381 7.35 -14.37 -12.18
N GLU A 382 7.48 -13.05 -12.00
CA GLU A 382 7.78 -12.43 -10.71
C GLU A 382 6.58 -12.50 -9.75
N ILE A 383 5.38 -12.16 -10.22
CA ILE A 383 4.15 -12.24 -9.42
C ILE A 383 3.80 -13.69 -9.07
N SER A 384 4.01 -14.64 -9.99
CA SER A 384 3.81 -16.07 -9.73
C SER A 384 4.75 -16.59 -8.65
N ARG A 385 6.03 -16.15 -8.65
CA ARG A 385 7.01 -16.48 -7.62
C ARG A 385 6.61 -15.88 -6.26
N TRP A 386 6.19 -14.62 -6.25
CA TRP A 386 5.66 -13.94 -5.06
C TRP A 386 4.46 -14.70 -4.48
N LEU A 387 3.51 -15.11 -5.34
CA LEU A 387 2.31 -15.84 -4.93
C LEU A 387 2.66 -17.22 -4.35
N ALA A 388 3.60 -17.95 -4.97
CA ALA A 388 4.06 -19.25 -4.47
C ALA A 388 4.75 -19.13 -3.10
N HIS A 389 5.61 -18.12 -2.93
CA HIS A 389 6.26 -17.83 -1.64
C HIS A 389 5.21 -17.53 -0.55
N TRP A 390 4.36 -16.52 -0.73
CA TRP A 390 3.38 -16.15 0.31
C TRP A 390 2.29 -17.19 0.54
N THR A 391 1.97 -18.04 -0.44
CA THR A 391 1.10 -19.22 -0.22
C THR A 391 1.74 -20.22 0.74
N THR A 392 3.07 -20.34 0.71
CA THR A 392 3.87 -21.23 1.56
C THR A 392 4.09 -20.63 2.95
N GLU A 393 4.47 -19.35 3.03
CA GLU A 393 4.64 -18.63 4.32
C GLU A 393 3.34 -18.57 5.12
N LEU A 394 2.21 -18.31 4.43
CA LEU A 394 0.89 -18.26 5.05
C LEU A 394 0.25 -19.67 5.17
N SER A 395 1.06 -20.72 5.31
CA SER A 395 0.61 -22.08 5.59
C SER A 395 0.09 -22.24 7.03
N GLY A 396 -0.71 -23.28 7.27
CA GLY A 396 -1.30 -23.55 8.59
C GLY A 396 -2.48 -22.64 9.00
N GLU A 397 -3.02 -22.93 10.18
CA GLU A 397 -4.32 -22.43 10.66
C GLU A 397 -4.29 -20.95 11.09
N ARG A 398 -3.18 -20.49 11.69
CA ARG A 398 -2.94 -19.08 12.07
C ARG A 398 -3.22 -18.13 10.91
N PHE A 399 -2.91 -18.57 9.68
CA PHE A 399 -2.96 -17.74 8.49
C PHE A 399 -4.17 -17.98 7.58
N LYS A 400 -5.16 -18.80 8.00
CA LYS A 400 -6.33 -19.16 7.18
C LYS A 400 -7.13 -17.97 6.64
N LEU A 401 -7.18 -16.87 7.40
CA LEU A 401 -7.88 -15.64 6.98
C LEU A 401 -7.05 -14.81 6.00
N TYR A 402 -5.72 -14.86 6.09
CA TYR A 402 -4.81 -14.01 5.31
C TYR A 402 -4.44 -14.62 3.95
N ARG A 403 -4.21 -15.93 3.88
CA ARG A 403 -3.82 -16.61 2.61
C ARG A 403 -4.75 -16.28 1.43
N PRO A 404 -6.10 -16.33 1.57
CA PRO A 404 -7.00 -16.00 0.45
C PRO A 404 -6.91 -14.53 0.04
N MET A 405 -6.73 -13.61 1.00
CA MET A 405 -6.62 -12.17 0.72
C MET A 405 -5.33 -11.84 -0.03
N VAL A 406 -4.21 -12.49 0.32
CA VAL A 406 -2.93 -12.33 -0.38
C VAL A 406 -2.98 -12.94 -1.78
N LYS A 407 -3.65 -14.10 -1.98
CA LYS A 407 -3.94 -14.67 -3.31
C LYS A 407 -4.71 -13.68 -4.19
N ILE A 408 -5.81 -13.13 -3.69
CA ILE A 408 -6.63 -12.14 -4.40
C ILE A 408 -5.81 -10.89 -4.78
N LEU A 409 -4.98 -10.39 -3.86
CA LEU A 409 -4.15 -9.21 -4.11
C LEU A 409 -3.13 -9.43 -5.24
N GLY A 410 -2.46 -10.58 -5.25
CA GLY A 410 -1.53 -10.95 -6.33
C GLY A 410 -2.21 -11.01 -7.70
N LEU A 411 -3.33 -11.74 -7.78
CA LEU A 411 -4.13 -11.89 -9.00
C LEU A 411 -4.70 -10.54 -9.49
N HIS A 412 -5.13 -9.68 -8.58
CA HIS A 412 -5.60 -8.33 -8.91
C HIS A 412 -4.48 -7.46 -9.52
N ILE A 413 -3.28 -7.46 -8.93
CA ILE A 413 -2.12 -6.72 -9.47
C ILE A 413 -1.70 -7.30 -10.83
N GLN A 414 -1.71 -8.62 -10.97
CA GLN A 414 -1.42 -9.29 -12.23
C GLN A 414 -2.40 -8.85 -13.34
N LEU A 415 -3.70 -8.84 -13.04
CA LEU A 415 -4.73 -8.36 -13.95
C LEU A 415 -4.57 -6.87 -14.28
N GLU A 416 -4.26 -6.01 -13.30
CA GLU A 416 -4.04 -4.57 -13.53
C GLU A 416 -2.89 -4.31 -14.53
N LEU A 417 -1.82 -5.11 -14.43
CA LEU A 417 -0.64 -5.00 -15.30
C LEU A 417 -0.92 -5.56 -16.70
N ARG A 418 -1.62 -6.69 -16.81
CA ARG A 418 -2.07 -7.25 -18.10
C ARG A 418 -3.03 -6.30 -18.83
N SER A 419 -3.92 -5.66 -18.07
CA SER A 419 -4.87 -4.64 -18.54
C SER A 419 -4.22 -3.31 -18.96
N SER A 420 -2.90 -3.16 -18.80
CA SER A 420 -2.15 -1.99 -19.28
C SER A 420 -1.80 -2.08 -20.78
N VAL A 421 -2.13 -3.20 -21.45
CA VAL A 421 -2.06 -3.35 -22.90
C VAL A 421 -3.48 -3.28 -23.47
N GLU A 422 -3.66 -2.48 -24.51
CA GLU A 422 -4.95 -2.35 -25.20
C GLU A 422 -5.32 -3.63 -25.96
N ILE A 423 -6.62 -3.89 -26.07
CA ILE A 423 -7.19 -5.01 -26.83
C ILE A 423 -7.92 -4.47 -28.06
N ASP A 424 -7.86 -5.22 -29.15
CA ASP A 424 -8.58 -5.01 -30.40
C ASP A 424 -8.93 -6.38 -31.02
N ASP A 425 -9.60 -6.38 -32.17
CA ASP A 425 -9.93 -7.59 -32.94
C ASP A 425 -8.78 -8.14 -33.80
N ASN A 426 -7.54 -7.66 -33.61
CA ASN A 426 -6.40 -8.18 -34.36
C ASN A 426 -6.10 -9.63 -33.92
N PRO A 427 -6.08 -10.63 -34.83
CA PRO A 427 -5.76 -12.01 -34.47
C PRO A 427 -4.37 -12.19 -33.83
N ALA A 428 -3.44 -11.25 -34.04
CA ALA A 428 -2.16 -11.22 -33.34
C ALA A 428 -2.29 -11.00 -31.81
N ASN A 429 -3.39 -10.37 -31.37
CA ASN A 429 -3.66 -10.02 -29.97
C ASN A 429 -4.48 -11.08 -29.21
N VAL A 430 -4.82 -12.23 -29.83
CA VAL A 430 -5.50 -13.37 -29.18
C VAL A 430 -4.84 -13.77 -27.86
N PHE A 431 -3.50 -13.77 -27.79
CA PHE A 431 -2.78 -14.06 -26.54
C PHE A 431 -3.06 -13.02 -25.45
N VAL A 432 -3.07 -11.73 -25.77
CA VAL A 432 -3.34 -10.64 -24.80
C VAL A 432 -4.78 -10.70 -24.32
N VAL A 433 -5.74 -10.90 -25.23
CA VAL A 433 -7.15 -11.11 -24.93
C VAL A 433 -7.34 -12.29 -23.97
N SER A 434 -6.71 -13.43 -24.28
CA SER A 434 -6.72 -14.63 -23.43
C SER A 434 -6.16 -14.34 -22.03
N GLU A 435 -4.99 -13.71 -21.91
CA GLU A 435 -4.37 -13.43 -20.60
C GLU A 435 -5.16 -12.43 -19.75
N GLN A 436 -5.88 -11.47 -20.36
CA GLN A 436 -6.79 -10.57 -19.64
C GLN A 436 -8.08 -11.29 -19.22
N TYR A 437 -8.67 -12.10 -20.11
CA TYR A 437 -9.87 -12.90 -19.85
C TYR A 437 -9.64 -13.88 -18.67
N TRP A 438 -8.63 -14.74 -18.77
CA TRP A 438 -8.29 -15.69 -17.71
C TRP A 438 -7.81 -14.99 -16.42
N GLY A 439 -7.07 -13.88 -16.53
CA GLY A 439 -6.68 -13.08 -15.37
C GLY A 439 -7.89 -12.55 -14.58
N ALA A 440 -8.95 -12.13 -15.28
CA ALA A 440 -10.18 -11.65 -14.66
C ALA A 440 -11.02 -12.79 -14.06
N LEU A 441 -11.15 -13.93 -14.76
CA LEU A 441 -11.78 -15.13 -14.22
C LEU A 441 -11.09 -15.59 -12.92
N ASN A 442 -9.77 -15.84 -12.97
CA ASN A 442 -8.99 -16.32 -11.83
C ASN A 442 -9.12 -15.39 -10.59
N CYS A 443 -9.19 -14.07 -10.82
CA CYS A 443 -9.36 -13.08 -9.76
C CYS A 443 -10.75 -13.19 -9.09
N LEU A 444 -11.82 -13.34 -9.88
CA LEU A 444 -13.18 -13.51 -9.38
C LEU A 444 -13.42 -14.89 -8.74
N GLU A 445 -12.83 -15.95 -9.28
CA GLU A 445 -12.84 -17.30 -8.68
C GLU A 445 -12.16 -17.30 -7.30
N ALA A 446 -10.98 -16.67 -7.18
CA ALA A 446 -10.31 -16.51 -5.89
C ALA A 446 -11.13 -15.71 -4.86
N VAL A 447 -11.98 -14.77 -5.32
CA VAL A 447 -12.95 -14.07 -4.46
C VAL A 447 -14.06 -15.01 -3.98
N LEU A 448 -14.58 -15.89 -4.84
CA LEU A 448 -15.60 -16.89 -4.46
C LEU A 448 -15.08 -17.95 -3.48
N GLU A 449 -13.84 -18.40 -3.67
CA GLU A 449 -13.11 -19.23 -2.69
C GLU A 449 -13.02 -18.50 -1.34
N ALA A 450 -12.67 -17.21 -1.37
CA ALA A 450 -12.47 -16.38 -0.19
C ALA A 450 -13.75 -15.80 0.43
N ARG A 451 -14.95 -16.20 -0.02
CA ARG A 451 -16.24 -15.61 0.41
C ARG A 451 -16.41 -15.45 1.93
N GLY A 452 -15.88 -16.40 2.72
CA GLY A 452 -15.93 -16.37 4.18
C GLY A 452 -15.15 -15.23 4.84
N VAL A 453 -14.18 -14.62 4.14
CA VAL A 453 -13.34 -13.51 4.64
C VAL A 453 -13.69 -12.13 4.06
N LEU A 454 -14.50 -12.08 2.99
CA LEU A 454 -14.88 -10.81 2.32
C LEU A 454 -15.57 -9.80 3.27
N ARG A 455 -16.29 -10.27 4.29
CA ARG A 455 -16.88 -9.43 5.36
C ARG A 455 -15.86 -8.54 6.08
N PHE A 456 -14.61 -8.99 6.21
CA PHE A 456 -13.56 -8.21 6.88
C PHE A 456 -12.98 -7.16 5.94
N VAL A 457 -12.67 -7.55 4.70
CA VAL A 457 -12.03 -6.71 3.66
C VAL A 457 -13.02 -6.00 2.72
N ARG A 458 -14.25 -5.72 3.18
CA ARG A 458 -15.36 -5.20 2.35
C ARG A 458 -14.96 -4.12 1.34
N ASP A 459 -14.32 -3.04 1.81
CA ASP A 459 -13.90 -1.91 0.96
C ASP A 459 -12.88 -2.32 -0.14
N MET A 460 -11.88 -3.16 0.19
CA MET A 460 -10.89 -3.67 -0.78
C MET A 460 -11.50 -4.70 -1.74
N GLY A 461 -12.34 -5.59 -1.22
CA GLY A 461 -13.02 -6.61 -2.02
C GLY A 461 -13.94 -5.99 -3.07
N CYS A 462 -14.72 -4.96 -2.72
CA CYS A 462 -15.55 -4.24 -3.68
C CYS A 462 -14.71 -3.63 -4.81
N MET A 463 -13.60 -2.97 -4.49
CA MET A 463 -12.68 -2.40 -5.48
C MET A 463 -12.13 -3.47 -6.44
N ILE A 464 -11.64 -4.60 -5.91
CA ILE A 464 -11.05 -5.68 -6.72
C ILE A 464 -12.11 -6.36 -7.59
N THR A 465 -13.30 -6.63 -7.06
CA THR A 465 -14.38 -7.32 -7.78
C THR A 465 -15.03 -6.44 -8.84
N SER A 466 -15.20 -5.14 -8.58
CA SER A 466 -15.60 -4.17 -9.61
C SER A 466 -14.56 -4.11 -10.74
N TYR A 467 -13.27 -4.01 -10.40
CA TYR A 467 -12.21 -3.95 -11.41
C TYR A 467 -12.17 -5.21 -12.28
N ALA A 468 -12.14 -6.39 -11.66
CA ALA A 468 -12.08 -7.66 -12.38
C ALA A 468 -13.36 -7.92 -13.21
N SER A 469 -14.55 -7.62 -12.68
CA SER A 469 -15.81 -7.79 -13.43
C SER A 469 -15.91 -6.80 -14.59
N ALA A 470 -15.61 -5.52 -14.37
CA ALA A 470 -15.63 -4.53 -15.44
C ALA A 470 -14.60 -4.86 -16.54
N LYS A 471 -13.41 -5.34 -16.18
CA LYS A 471 -12.41 -5.80 -17.14
C LYS A 471 -12.86 -7.06 -17.90
N LEU A 472 -13.51 -8.01 -17.23
CA LEU A 472 -14.06 -9.20 -17.88
C LEU A 472 -15.16 -8.85 -18.88
N VAL A 473 -16.09 -7.96 -18.51
CA VAL A 473 -17.12 -7.41 -19.42
C VAL A 473 -16.45 -6.69 -20.59
N GLU A 474 -15.49 -5.79 -20.32
CA GLU A 474 -14.76 -5.08 -21.37
C GLU A 474 -14.08 -6.04 -22.36
N VAL A 475 -13.38 -7.06 -21.88
CA VAL A 475 -12.68 -8.03 -22.73
C VAL A 475 -13.66 -8.85 -23.58
N VAL A 476 -14.78 -9.30 -23.03
CA VAL A 476 -15.79 -10.05 -23.79
C VAL A 476 -16.52 -9.17 -24.81
N CYS A 477 -16.86 -7.93 -24.47
CA CYS A 477 -17.64 -7.05 -25.34
C CYS A 477 -16.81 -6.32 -26.41
N LYS A 478 -15.48 -6.16 -26.23
CA LYS A 478 -14.60 -5.45 -27.17
C LYS A 478 -13.98 -6.33 -28.25
N THR A 479 -14.11 -7.66 -28.20
CA THR A 479 -13.55 -8.51 -29.24
C THR A 479 -14.39 -9.73 -29.59
N SER A 480 -14.47 -9.98 -30.89
CA SER A 480 -15.00 -11.18 -31.54
C SER A 480 -14.11 -12.42 -31.40
N LEU A 481 -12.88 -12.28 -30.88
CA LEU A 481 -11.93 -13.38 -30.68
C LEU A 481 -12.36 -14.36 -29.57
N LEU A 482 -13.38 -14.00 -28.77
CA LEU A 482 -13.99 -14.85 -27.75
C LEU A 482 -15.36 -15.34 -28.21
N GLY A 483 -15.60 -16.66 -28.13
CA GLY A 483 -16.89 -17.26 -28.50
C GLY A 483 -17.94 -17.18 -27.40
N SER A 484 -19.20 -17.48 -27.75
CA SER A 484 -20.34 -17.48 -26.81
C SER A 484 -20.16 -18.32 -25.53
N PRO A 485 -19.39 -19.44 -25.48
CA PRO A 485 -19.12 -20.12 -24.21
C PRO A 485 -18.35 -19.24 -23.20
N ALA A 486 -17.42 -18.41 -23.68
CA ALA A 486 -16.62 -17.53 -22.84
C ALA A 486 -17.46 -16.39 -22.25
N GLN A 487 -18.40 -15.86 -23.04
CA GLN A 487 -19.39 -14.88 -22.58
C GLN A 487 -20.32 -15.48 -21.51
N LEU A 488 -20.85 -16.69 -21.73
CA LEU A 488 -21.71 -17.37 -20.77
C LEU A 488 -20.98 -17.70 -19.45
N GLN A 489 -19.70 -18.09 -19.52
CA GLN A 489 -18.87 -18.30 -18.34
C GLN A 489 -18.66 -16.99 -17.56
N ALA A 490 -18.35 -15.89 -18.27
CA ALA A 490 -18.18 -14.58 -17.66
C ALA A 490 -19.46 -14.09 -16.97
N TYR A 491 -20.61 -14.21 -17.64
CA TYR A 491 -21.91 -13.83 -17.08
C TYR A 491 -22.21 -14.57 -15.78
N LYS A 492 -22.05 -15.91 -15.78
CA LYS A 492 -22.27 -16.75 -14.60
C LYS A 492 -21.38 -16.33 -13.43
N LEU A 493 -20.08 -16.15 -13.69
CA LEU A 493 -19.12 -15.84 -12.64
C LEU A 493 -19.36 -14.46 -12.00
N VAL A 494 -19.66 -13.43 -12.80
CA VAL A 494 -20.00 -12.09 -12.27
C VAL A 494 -21.30 -12.15 -11.44
N CYS A 495 -22.32 -12.89 -11.92
CA CYS A 495 -23.55 -13.13 -11.16
C CYS A 495 -23.32 -13.88 -9.84
N ASP A 496 -22.42 -14.88 -9.80
CA ASP A 496 -22.10 -15.61 -8.58
C ASP A 496 -21.38 -14.72 -7.55
N VAL A 497 -20.45 -13.87 -7.99
CA VAL A 497 -19.81 -12.87 -7.11
C VAL A 497 -20.83 -11.84 -6.61
N ALA A 498 -21.77 -11.39 -7.47
CA ALA A 498 -22.86 -10.50 -7.07
C ALA A 498 -23.75 -11.12 -5.98
N ARG A 499 -24.10 -12.42 -6.11
CA ARG A 499 -24.85 -13.18 -5.09
C ARG A 499 -24.09 -13.28 -3.76
N VAL A 500 -22.76 -13.46 -3.79
CA VAL A 500 -21.96 -13.43 -2.55
C VAL A 500 -22.05 -12.07 -1.85
N TYR A 501 -22.00 -10.95 -2.57
CA TYR A 501 -22.25 -9.64 -1.94
C TYR A 501 -23.68 -9.48 -1.43
N GLN A 502 -24.67 -10.06 -2.11
CA GLN A 502 -26.06 -10.04 -1.65
C GLN A 502 -26.24 -10.77 -0.31
N THR A 503 -25.56 -11.91 -0.09
CA THR A 503 -25.60 -12.62 1.21
C THR A 503 -24.81 -11.91 2.32
N LEU A 504 -23.88 -11.03 1.96
CA LEU A 504 -23.12 -10.18 2.88
C LEU A 504 -23.79 -8.83 3.18
N SER A 505 -25.01 -8.60 2.68
CA SER A 505 -25.78 -7.37 2.90
C SER A 505 -26.72 -7.49 4.10
N HIS A 506 -26.76 -6.46 4.94
CA HIS A 506 -27.70 -6.35 6.06
C HIS A 506 -28.77 -5.27 5.86
N SER A 507 -28.63 -4.40 4.84
CA SER A 507 -29.66 -3.43 4.44
C SER A 507 -29.51 -3.03 2.97
N GLN A 508 -30.59 -2.54 2.34
CA GLN A 508 -30.60 -2.18 0.91
C GLN A 508 -29.63 -1.03 0.54
N ILE A 509 -29.18 -0.25 1.52
CA ILE A 509 -28.29 0.90 1.34
C ILE A 509 -26.83 0.61 1.75
N ASP A 510 -26.54 -0.60 2.25
CA ASP A 510 -25.18 -0.93 2.65
C ASP A 510 -24.24 -1.21 1.46
N LEU A 511 -22.94 -1.12 1.70
CA LEU A 511 -21.92 -1.24 0.66
C LEU A 511 -21.97 -2.58 -0.10
N ALA A 512 -22.41 -3.69 0.52
CA ALA A 512 -22.53 -4.96 -0.19
C ALA A 512 -23.80 -5.02 -1.04
N SER A 513 -24.92 -4.42 -0.60
CA SER A 513 -26.10 -4.24 -1.45
C SER A 513 -25.79 -3.40 -2.69
N VAL A 514 -25.06 -2.29 -2.52
CA VAL A 514 -24.61 -1.43 -3.62
C VAL A 514 -23.68 -2.20 -4.56
N GLN A 515 -22.70 -2.94 -4.01
CA GLN A 515 -21.78 -3.76 -4.80
C GLN A 515 -22.50 -4.87 -5.59
N ALA A 516 -23.42 -5.59 -4.95
CA ALA A 516 -24.20 -6.65 -5.60
C ALA A 516 -25.00 -6.10 -6.79
N ARG A 517 -25.70 -4.97 -6.61
CA ARG A 517 -26.44 -4.30 -7.69
C ARG A 517 -25.52 -3.89 -8.84
N HIS A 518 -24.41 -3.21 -8.54
CA HIS A 518 -23.42 -2.82 -9.53
C HIS A 518 -22.86 -4.00 -10.33
N LEU A 519 -22.59 -5.14 -9.68
CA LEU A 519 -22.11 -6.35 -10.36
C LEU A 519 -23.21 -7.01 -11.22
N PHE A 520 -24.46 -7.03 -10.77
CA PHE A 520 -25.59 -7.47 -11.62
C PHE A 520 -25.81 -6.54 -12.83
N ASP A 521 -25.68 -5.23 -12.64
CA ASP A 521 -25.80 -4.26 -13.73
C ASP A 521 -24.65 -4.42 -14.76
N LEU A 522 -23.42 -4.71 -14.31
CA LEU A 522 -22.31 -5.10 -15.18
C LEU A 522 -22.58 -6.42 -15.92
N ALA A 523 -23.16 -7.42 -15.24
CA ALA A 523 -23.49 -8.71 -15.85
C ALA A 523 -24.51 -8.59 -16.98
N ARG A 524 -25.45 -7.63 -16.94
CA ARG A 524 -26.38 -7.37 -18.07
C ARG A 524 -25.66 -6.97 -19.36
N GLY A 525 -24.45 -6.41 -19.27
CA GLY A 525 -23.61 -6.16 -20.46
C GLY A 525 -23.13 -7.42 -21.17
N LEU A 526 -23.28 -8.59 -20.54
CA LEU A 526 -22.96 -9.92 -21.08
C LEU A 526 -24.23 -10.72 -21.46
N GLU A 527 -25.43 -10.19 -21.26
CA GLU A 527 -26.68 -10.84 -21.69
C GLU A 527 -26.86 -10.69 -23.21
N THR A 528 -27.29 -11.77 -23.85
CA THR A 528 -27.63 -11.89 -25.29
C THR A 528 -28.91 -12.67 -25.45
#